data_AF-A0A1V5ID25-F1
#
_entry.id   AF-A0A1V5ID25-F1
#
_cell.length_a   1.000
_cell.length_b   1.000
_cell.length_c   1.000
_cell.angle_alpha   90.00
_cell.angle_beta   90.00
_cell.angle_gamma   90.00
#
_symmetry.space_group_name_H-M   'P 1'
#
loop_
_entity.id
_entity.type
_entity.pdbx_description
1 polymer ?
#
loop_
_entity_poly.entity_id
_entity_poly.type
_entity_poly.pdbx_seq_one_letter_code
_entity_poly.pdbx_strand_id
1 'polypeptide(L)'
;MNASPRINSEAYQKCGKCCHNYKLWYPNWWPEDKQHEMIRIAYSAGMNVTIEEDDGGHWLVFNHPCQFLRYEGGVYSCGIYDEPCRPKICETLPYPSSTVKDCPYIDGIR
;
A
#
# COMPACT_ATOMS: atom_id res chain seq x y z
N MET A 1 -7.58 15.53 6.58
CA MET A 1 -6.99 14.21 6.88
C MET A 1 -7.84 13.14 6.24
N ASN A 2 -7.24 12.28 5.43
CA ASN A 2 -7.96 11.13 4.92
C ASN A 2 -7.93 10.00 5.96
N ALA A 3 -9.09 9.39 6.22
CA ALA A 3 -9.23 8.30 7.18
C ALA A 3 -9.01 6.95 6.48
N SER A 4 -8.37 6.00 7.17
CA SER A 4 -8.39 4.59 6.77
C SER A 4 -9.58 3.91 7.47
N PRO A 5 -10.34 3.03 6.80
CA PRO A 5 -11.35 2.22 7.46
C PRO A 5 -10.77 1.13 8.39
N ARG A 6 -9.44 1.02 8.50
CA ARG A 6 -8.75 -0.13 9.15
C ARG A 6 -7.69 0.25 10.18
N ILE A 7 -7.47 1.54 10.42
CA ILE A 7 -6.53 2.02 11.43
C ILE A 7 -7.23 3.06 12.25
N ASN A 8 -6.98 3.03 13.56
CA ASN A 8 -7.42 4.06 14.47
C ASN A 8 -6.94 5.44 13.98
N SER A 9 -7.88 6.36 13.81
CA SER A 9 -7.65 7.71 13.31
C SER A 9 -6.73 8.58 14.15
N GLU A 10 -6.27 8.15 15.33
CA GLU A 10 -5.26 8.88 16.11
C GLU A 10 -3.84 8.28 15.97
N ALA A 11 -3.74 7.07 15.46
CA ALA A 11 -2.51 6.28 15.47
C ALA A 11 -1.90 6.02 14.08
N TYR A 12 -2.57 6.49 13.02
CA TYR A 12 -2.15 6.33 11.63
C TYR A 12 -0.75 6.90 11.32
N GLN A 13 -0.32 7.94 12.05
CA GLN A 13 0.98 8.59 11.81
C GLN A 13 2.18 7.73 12.25
N LYS A 14 1.95 6.64 12.99
CA LYS A 14 3.04 5.88 13.63
C LYS A 14 3.36 4.54 12.97
N CYS A 15 2.73 4.21 11.85
CA CYS A 15 3.06 3.00 11.09
C CYS A 15 3.38 3.30 9.62
N GLY A 16 4.66 3.52 9.33
CA GLY A 16 5.15 3.76 7.96
C GLY A 16 5.27 2.51 7.09
N LYS A 17 5.05 1.30 7.61
CA LYS A 17 5.28 0.06 6.86
C LYS A 17 4.39 -0.10 5.63
N CYS A 18 3.15 0.42 5.69
CA CYS A 18 2.23 0.49 4.54
C CYS A 18 2.76 1.37 3.39
N CYS A 19 3.67 2.29 3.69
CA CYS A 19 4.35 3.15 2.72
C CYS A 19 5.79 2.72 2.45
N HIS A 20 6.27 1.69 3.16
CA HIS A 20 7.56 1.07 2.90
C HIS A 20 7.46 0.10 1.73
N ASN A 21 6.40 -0.71 1.73
CA ASN A 21 6.06 -1.62 0.65
C ASN A 21 4.56 -1.49 0.39
N TYR A 22 4.15 -1.31 -0.86
CA TYR A 22 2.74 -1.23 -1.25
C TYR A 22 2.48 -2.15 -2.44
N LYS A 23 1.24 -2.59 -2.60
CA LYS A 23 0.80 -3.47 -3.69
C LYS A 23 -0.51 -3.01 -4.33
N LEU A 24 -0.64 -3.23 -5.64
CA LEU A 24 -1.86 -3.03 -6.40
C LEU A 24 -2.48 -4.36 -6.76
N TRP A 25 -3.80 -4.50 -6.62
CA TRP A 25 -4.53 -5.68 -7.05
C TRP A 25 -4.99 -5.56 -8.49
N TYR A 26 -4.67 -6.56 -9.30
CA TYR A 26 -5.12 -6.74 -10.67
C TYR A 26 -5.96 -8.02 -10.76
N PRO A 27 -7.29 -7.94 -10.60
CA PRO A 27 -8.14 -9.12 -10.71
C PRO A 27 -8.18 -9.68 -12.14
N ASN A 28 -8.31 -10.99 -12.28
CA ASN A 28 -8.33 -11.67 -13.58
C ASN A 28 -9.52 -11.27 -14.47
N TRP A 29 -10.60 -10.75 -13.88
CA TRP A 29 -11.78 -10.26 -14.62
C TRP A 29 -11.60 -8.86 -15.21
N TRP A 30 -10.49 -8.16 -14.92
CA TRP A 30 -10.20 -6.90 -15.58
C TRP A 30 -9.90 -7.08 -17.07
N PRO A 31 -10.21 -6.05 -17.89
CA PRO A 31 -9.92 -6.13 -19.30
C PRO A 31 -8.40 -6.22 -19.55
N GLU A 32 -8.05 -6.79 -20.69
CA GLU A 32 -6.67 -7.14 -21.06
C GLU A 32 -5.72 -5.93 -21.05
N ASP A 33 -6.23 -4.73 -21.38
CA ASP A 33 -5.45 -3.49 -21.32
C ASP A 33 -4.93 -3.19 -19.92
N LYS A 34 -5.68 -3.54 -18.87
CA LYS A 34 -5.24 -3.44 -17.48
C LYS A 34 -4.19 -4.47 -17.12
N GLN A 35 -4.27 -5.67 -17.67
CA GLN A 35 -3.23 -6.68 -17.49
C GLN A 35 -1.92 -6.24 -18.17
N HIS A 36 -2.01 -5.64 -19.36
CA HIS A 36 -0.86 -5.03 -20.03
C HIS A 36 -0.28 -3.84 -19.27
N GLU A 37 -1.13 -3.01 -18.63
CA GLU A 37 -0.69 -1.93 -17.76
C GLU A 37 0.17 -2.46 -16.58
N MET A 38 -0.28 -3.54 -15.92
CA MET A 38 0.47 -4.21 -14.85
C MET A 38 1.87 -4.62 -15.32
N ILE A 39 1.94 -5.35 -16.44
CA ILE A 39 3.19 -5.82 -17.02
C ILE A 39 4.09 -4.63 -17.37
N ARG A 40 3.54 -3.59 -18.01
CA ARG A 40 4.31 -2.39 -18.38
C ARG A 40 4.94 -1.72 -17.15
N ILE A 41 4.21 -1.63 -16.04
CA ILE A 41 4.73 -1.06 -14.79
C ILE A 41 5.84 -1.95 -14.22
N ALA A 42 5.63 -3.27 -14.18
CA ALA A 42 6.60 -4.23 -13.66
C ALA A 42 7.96 -4.18 -14.38
N TYR A 43 7.96 -3.92 -15.69
CA TYR A 43 9.16 -3.80 -16.52
C TYR A 43 9.63 -2.36 -16.75
N SER A 44 9.00 -1.37 -16.12
CA SER A 44 9.39 0.02 -16.27
C SER A 44 10.72 0.28 -15.56
N ALA A 45 11.67 0.89 -16.27
CA ALA A 45 12.96 1.25 -15.70
C ALA A 45 12.79 2.15 -14.45
N GLY A 46 13.51 1.81 -13.37
CA GLY A 46 13.45 2.52 -12.09
C GLY A 46 12.33 2.07 -11.16
N MET A 47 11.41 1.21 -11.60
CA MET A 47 10.36 0.65 -10.75
C MET A 47 10.84 -0.69 -10.19
N ASN A 48 11.22 -0.72 -8.91
CA ASN A 48 11.48 -1.99 -8.23
C ASN A 48 10.14 -2.63 -7.86
N VAL A 49 9.67 -3.58 -8.67
CA VAL A 49 8.32 -4.15 -8.59
C VAL A 49 8.36 -5.67 -8.85
N THR A 50 7.56 -6.44 -8.12
CA THR A 50 7.35 -7.89 -8.31
C THR A 50 5.88 -8.19 -8.52
N ILE A 51 5.57 -9.24 -9.29
CA ILE A 51 4.20 -9.74 -9.46
C ILE A 51 4.06 -11.00 -8.60
N GLU A 52 3.08 -11.01 -7.71
CA GLU A 52 2.68 -12.19 -6.93
C GLU A 52 1.32 -12.68 -7.45
N GLU A 53 1.19 -13.98 -7.71
CA GLU A 53 -0.09 -14.58 -8.07
C GLU A 53 -0.90 -14.93 -6.82
N ASP A 54 -2.21 -14.73 -6.89
CA ASP A 54 -3.16 -15.05 -5.81
C ASP A 54 -4.49 -15.52 -6.42
N ASP A 55 -5.37 -16.13 -5.63
CA ASP A 55 -6.63 -16.68 -6.15
C ASP A 55 -7.50 -15.55 -6.73
N GLY A 56 -7.73 -15.60 -8.04
CA GLY A 56 -8.53 -14.62 -8.77
C GLY A 56 -7.79 -13.38 -9.28
N GLY A 57 -6.46 -13.30 -9.19
CA GLY A 57 -5.71 -12.17 -9.75
C GLY A 57 -4.21 -12.13 -9.44
N HIS A 58 -3.64 -10.93 -9.62
CA HIS A 58 -2.22 -10.66 -9.40
C HIS A 58 -2.03 -9.44 -8.48
N TRP A 59 -1.10 -9.55 -7.54
CA TRP A 59 -0.60 -8.42 -6.78
C TRP A 59 0.66 -7.87 -7.42
N LEU A 60 0.61 -6.61 -7.84
CA LEU A 60 1.79 -5.86 -8.27
C LEU A 60 2.42 -5.19 -7.04
N VAL A 61 3.49 -5.76 -6.52
CA VAL A 61 4.17 -5.37 -5.27
C VAL A 61 5.33 -4.43 -5.56
N PHE A 62 5.25 -3.21 -5.05
CA PHE A 62 6.26 -2.18 -5.17
C PHE A 62 7.25 -2.29 -4.01
N ASN A 63 8.47 -2.73 -4.33
CA ASN A 63 9.58 -2.94 -3.40
C ASN A 63 10.47 -1.69 -3.28
N HIS A 64 9.83 -0.52 -3.28
CA HIS A 64 10.50 0.74 -3.02
C HIS A 64 9.61 1.62 -2.13
N PRO A 65 10.22 2.48 -1.29
CA PRO A 65 9.47 3.42 -0.47
C PRO A 65 8.52 4.29 -1.28
N CYS A 66 7.29 4.44 -0.80
CA CYS A 66 6.37 5.45 -1.29
C CYS A 66 6.96 6.85 -1.06
N GLN A 67 6.65 7.79 -1.96
CA GLN A 67 7.03 9.21 -1.81
C GLN A 67 6.55 9.84 -0.49
N PHE A 68 5.50 9.28 0.12
CA PHE A 68 4.96 9.74 1.39
C PHE A 68 5.60 9.07 2.61
N LEU A 69 6.55 8.14 2.45
CA LEU A 69 7.28 7.56 3.57
C LEU A 69 8.20 8.63 4.18
N ARG A 70 8.06 8.85 5.49
CA ARG A 70 8.94 9.74 6.27
C ARG A 70 9.69 8.91 7.30
N TYR A 71 10.93 9.32 7.60
CA TYR A 71 11.76 8.69 8.63
C TYR A 71 12.38 9.78 9.51
N GLU A 72 11.93 9.88 10.75
CA GLU A 72 12.34 10.90 11.70
C GLU A 72 12.63 10.26 13.05
N GLY A 73 13.80 10.56 13.64
CA GLY A 73 14.15 10.09 14.98
C GLY A 73 14.13 8.57 15.18
N GLY A 74 14.37 7.78 14.13
CA GLY A 74 14.33 6.30 14.20
C GLY A 74 12.95 5.68 13.94
N VAL A 75 11.93 6.50 13.64
CA VAL A 75 10.55 6.05 13.45
C VAL A 75 10.09 6.31 12.02
N TYR A 76 9.51 5.30 11.40
CA TYR A 76 8.85 5.44 10.10
C TYR A 76 7.39 5.88 10.27
N SER A 77 7.01 6.90 9.52
CA SER A 77 5.62 7.38 9.40
C SER A 77 5.22 7.46 7.93
N CYS A 78 3.92 7.49 7.66
CA CYS A 78 3.43 7.78 6.32
C CYS A 78 2.71 9.12 6.29
N GLY A 79 3.22 10.08 5.52
CA GLY A 79 2.64 11.40 5.32
C GLY A 79 1.35 11.41 4.49
N ILE A 80 0.97 10.28 3.88
CA ILE A 80 -0.22 10.21 3.03
C ILE A 80 -1.50 10.58 3.77
N TYR A 81 -1.53 10.40 5.08
CA TYR A 81 -2.70 10.72 5.89
C TYR A 81 -2.86 12.22 6.15
N ASP A 82 -1.78 12.99 5.98
CA ASP A 82 -1.82 14.45 6.04
C ASP A 82 -2.35 15.05 4.73
N GLU A 83 -2.37 14.27 3.63
CA GLU A 83 -2.90 14.70 2.34
C GLU A 83 -4.43 14.87 2.37
N PRO A 84 -4.97 15.87 1.64
CA PRO A 84 -6.40 16.15 1.62
C PRO A 84 -7.22 15.00 1.04
N CYS A 85 -6.63 14.24 0.11
CA CYS A 85 -7.24 13.07 -0.50
C CYS A 85 -6.27 11.89 -0.44
N ARG A 86 -6.84 10.69 -0.38
CA ARG A 86 -6.05 9.46 -0.43
C ARG A 86 -5.91 9.03 -1.90
N PRO A 87 -4.69 8.94 -2.44
CA PRO A 87 -4.45 8.30 -3.72
C PRO A 87 -5.13 6.93 -3.81
N LYS A 88 -5.74 6.61 -4.95
CA LYS A 88 -6.51 5.37 -5.14
C LYS A 88 -5.67 4.10 -4.88
N ILE A 89 -4.38 4.15 -5.22
CA ILE A 89 -3.39 3.10 -4.92
C ILE A 89 -3.23 2.82 -3.41
N CYS A 90 -3.55 3.80 -2.57
CA CYS A 90 -3.44 3.72 -1.13
C CYS A 90 -4.78 3.59 -0.43
N GLU A 91 -5.90 3.60 -1.17
CA GLU A 91 -7.28 3.55 -0.64
C GLU A 91 -7.45 2.39 0.35
N THR A 92 -6.91 1.23 -0.02
CA THR A 92 -7.02 -0.01 0.76
C THR A 92 -5.92 -0.17 1.81
N LEU A 93 -5.09 0.84 2.08
CA LEU A 93 -4.06 0.76 3.10
C LEU A 93 -4.63 0.97 4.52
N PRO A 94 -4.21 0.13 5.49
CA PRO A 94 -3.42 -1.09 5.35
C PRO A 94 -4.24 -2.24 4.72
N TYR A 95 -3.56 -3.13 4.01
CA TYR A 95 -4.17 -4.25 3.29
C TYR A 95 -4.95 -5.18 4.23
N PRO A 96 -5.93 -5.96 3.73
CA PRO A 96 -6.76 -6.81 4.61
C PRO A 96 -5.92 -7.85 5.35
N SER A 97 -4.80 -8.26 4.74
CA SER A 97 -3.84 -9.21 5.28
C SER A 97 -2.78 -8.57 6.20
N SER A 98 -2.81 -7.26 6.41
CA SER A 98 -1.83 -6.59 7.27
C SER A 98 -2.00 -6.99 8.73
N THR A 99 -0.88 -7.21 9.41
CA THR A 99 -0.85 -7.70 10.80
C THR A 99 -0.34 -6.62 11.77
N VAL A 100 -0.38 -6.89 13.08
CA VAL A 100 0.25 -6.02 14.10
C VAL A 100 1.76 -5.83 13.90
N LYS A 101 2.43 -6.76 13.20
CA LYS A 101 3.83 -6.61 12.79
C LYS A 101 4.00 -5.56 11.69
N ASP A 102 2.93 -5.24 10.97
CA ASP A 102 2.91 -4.27 9.88
C ASP A 102 2.45 -2.90 10.34
N CYS A 103 1.44 -2.87 11.20
CA CYS A 103 1.03 -1.68 11.93
C CYS A 103 0.40 -2.11 13.26
N PRO A 104 0.97 -1.75 14.42
CA PRO A 104 0.44 -2.15 15.73
C PRO A 104 -0.91 -1.49 16.07
N TYR A 105 -1.40 -0.60 15.20
CA TYR A 105 -2.61 0.19 15.37
C TYR A 105 -3.73 -0.18 14.38
N ILE A 106 -3.66 -1.35 13.76
CA ILE A 106 -4.74 -1.88 12.92
C ILE A 106 -5.97 -2.14 13.80
N ASP A 107 -7.10 -1.52 13.44
CA ASP A 107 -8.37 -1.72 14.14
C ASP A 107 -8.88 -3.15 13.92
N GLY A 108 -9.40 -3.77 14.98
CA GLY A 108 -10.01 -5.10 14.91
C GLY A 108 -9.10 -6.29 15.21
N ILE A 109 -7.85 -6.06 15.61
CA ILE A 109 -7.01 -7.12 16.22
C ILE A 109 -7.11 -6.97 17.74
N ARG A 110 -8.09 -7.65 18.33
CA ARG A 110 -8.16 -7.96 19.78
C ARG A 110 -7.88 -9.43 19.98
#